data_AF-A0A2H4L6L4-F1
#
_entry.id   AF-A0A2H4L6L4-F1
#
_cell.length_a   1.000
_cell.length_b   1.000
_cell.length_c   1.000
_cell.angle_alpha   90.00
_cell.angle_beta   90.00
_cell.angle_gamma   90.00
#
_symmetry.space_group_name_H-M   'P 1'
#
loop_
_entity.id
_entity.type
_entity.pdbx_description
1 polymer ?
#
loop_
_entity_poly.entity_id
_entity_poly.type
_entity_poly.pdbx_seq_one_letter_code
_entity_poly.pdbx_strand_id
1 'polypeptide(L)'
;MGRGRVQLRRIENKISRQVTFSKRRSGLLKKAHEISVLCDAEVALIVFSTKGKLFEYSTESSMERILERYERYSYTERQLVATDSDQPQGSWSLECPKLVTRIEVLQRNLRHYTGEDLDPLSLRELQNLEQQLDTALKRIRTRKNQLMHEPISELQKKEKALQEENNLLAKRIKENEKMTLTEQTHWQQQIQGQNSSTFMPPPPPPPPPQPLPLPSLTIGGNFQAGGAITEEAVAQTRRINNTLLLPWMLRHVNE
;
A
#
# COMPACT_ATOMS: atom_id res chain seq x y z
N MET A 1 -28.42 -66.86 4.53
CA MET A 1 -29.08 -65.70 5.18
C MET A 1 -29.59 -64.75 4.10
N GLY A 2 -30.90 -64.55 4.01
CA GLY A 2 -31.53 -63.75 2.95
C GLY A 2 -31.36 -62.23 3.14
N ARG A 3 -31.50 -61.47 2.05
CA ARG A 3 -31.42 -60.01 2.06
C ARG A 3 -32.73 -59.43 2.61
N GLY A 4 -32.70 -58.90 3.85
CA GLY A 4 -33.87 -58.26 4.47
C GLY A 4 -34.29 -56.95 3.78
N ARG A 5 -35.58 -56.61 3.87
CA ARG A 5 -36.13 -55.34 3.37
C ARG A 5 -35.61 -54.17 4.21
N VAL A 6 -35.17 -53.10 3.56
CA VAL A 6 -34.64 -51.88 4.20
C VAL A 6 -35.55 -50.70 3.87
N GLN A 7 -35.86 -49.86 4.85
CA GLN A 7 -36.63 -48.62 4.66
C GLN A 7 -35.83 -47.57 3.85
N LEU A 8 -36.50 -46.80 2.99
CA LEU A 8 -35.87 -45.78 2.15
C LEU A 8 -35.68 -44.46 2.92
N ARG A 9 -34.78 -44.50 3.92
CA ARG A 9 -34.36 -43.34 4.72
C ARG A 9 -32.86 -43.36 4.96
N ARG A 10 -32.30 -42.26 5.46
CA ARG A 10 -30.88 -42.19 5.85
C ARG A 10 -30.57 -43.28 6.89
N ILE A 11 -29.50 -44.04 6.68
CA ILE A 11 -29.01 -45.03 7.65
C ILE A 11 -28.20 -44.29 8.70
N GLU A 12 -28.63 -44.31 9.96
CA GLU A 12 -27.96 -43.56 11.03
C GLU A 12 -26.61 -44.17 11.45
N ASN A 13 -26.56 -45.50 11.56
CA ASN A 13 -25.32 -46.21 11.92
C ASN A 13 -24.24 -45.97 10.85
N LYS A 14 -23.11 -45.38 11.26
CA LYS A 14 -21.99 -45.00 10.37
C LYS A 14 -21.38 -46.20 9.64
N ILE A 15 -21.19 -47.33 10.33
CA ILE A 15 -20.57 -48.54 9.75
C ILE A 15 -21.50 -49.16 8.72
N SER A 16 -22.78 -49.37 9.09
CA SER A 16 -23.79 -49.91 8.17
C SER A 16 -23.99 -49.01 6.96
N ARG A 17 -23.97 -47.68 7.15
CA ARG A 17 -24.06 -46.70 6.06
C ARG A 17 -22.85 -46.79 5.11
N GLN A 18 -21.63 -46.90 5.63
CA GLN A 18 -20.43 -47.04 4.82
C GLN A 18 -20.44 -48.33 3.99
N VAL A 19 -20.75 -49.47 4.60
CA VAL A 19 -20.84 -50.75 3.89
C VAL A 19 -21.95 -50.72 2.83
N THR A 20 -23.10 -50.13 3.16
CA THR A 20 -24.22 -49.99 2.22
C THR A 20 -23.87 -49.06 1.07
N PHE A 21 -23.20 -47.93 1.32
CA PHE A 21 -22.72 -47.02 0.28
C PHE A 21 -21.80 -47.75 -0.70
N SER A 22 -20.79 -48.47 -0.21
CA SER A 22 -19.88 -49.24 -1.06
C SER A 22 -20.64 -50.24 -1.94
N LYS A 23 -21.54 -51.04 -1.35
CA LYS A 23 -22.33 -52.05 -2.09
C LYS A 23 -23.29 -51.42 -3.11
N ARG A 24 -24.04 -50.37 -2.72
CA ARG A 24 -25.02 -49.72 -3.60
C ARG A 24 -24.33 -48.94 -4.71
N ARG A 25 -23.24 -48.23 -4.44
CA ARG A 25 -22.43 -47.54 -5.45
C ARG A 25 -21.92 -48.51 -6.51
N SER A 26 -21.33 -49.63 -6.09
CA SER A 26 -20.88 -50.68 -7.02
C SER A 26 -22.04 -51.29 -7.81
N GLY A 27 -23.20 -51.51 -7.18
CA GLY A 27 -24.39 -51.98 -7.89
C GLY A 27 -24.94 -50.98 -8.89
N LEU A 28 -24.93 -49.68 -8.56
CA LEU A 28 -25.37 -48.61 -9.45
C LEU A 28 -24.43 -48.47 -10.66
N LEU A 29 -23.12 -48.55 -10.44
CA LEU A 29 -22.12 -48.58 -11.51
C LEU A 29 -22.35 -49.74 -12.50
N LYS A 30 -22.63 -50.94 -11.97
CA LYS A 30 -22.95 -52.09 -12.83
C LYS A 30 -24.19 -51.84 -13.67
N LYS A 31 -25.25 -51.26 -13.09
CA LYS A 31 -26.47 -50.91 -13.83
C LYS A 31 -26.24 -49.84 -14.89
N ALA A 32 -25.47 -48.79 -14.58
CA ALA A 32 -25.10 -47.76 -15.55
C ALA A 32 -24.34 -48.36 -16.73
N HIS A 33 -23.42 -49.29 -16.46
CA HIS A 33 -22.69 -50.02 -17.49
C HIS A 33 -23.59 -50.93 -18.32
N GLU A 34 -24.49 -51.69 -17.68
CA GLU A 34 -25.48 -52.52 -18.39
C GLU A 34 -26.33 -51.67 -19.36
N ILE A 35 -26.84 -50.50 -18.92
CA ILE A 35 -27.62 -49.61 -19.77
C ILE A 35 -26.79 -49.10 -20.94
N SER A 36 -25.54 -48.68 -20.69
CA SER A 36 -24.66 -48.20 -21.74
C SER A 36 -24.44 -49.26 -22.82
N VAL A 37 -24.12 -50.50 -22.43
CA VAL A 37 -23.81 -51.56 -23.38
C VAL A 37 -25.06 -52.11 -24.08
N LEU A 38 -26.16 -52.31 -23.36
CA LEU A 38 -27.37 -52.91 -23.92
C LEU A 38 -28.13 -51.97 -24.85
N CYS A 39 -28.07 -50.66 -24.59
CA CYS A 39 -28.85 -49.66 -25.33
C CYS A 39 -27.98 -48.72 -26.18
N ASP A 40 -26.66 -48.94 -26.25
CA ASP A 40 -25.70 -48.04 -26.89
C ASP A 40 -25.88 -46.57 -26.44
N ALA A 41 -26.06 -46.39 -25.14
CA ALA A 41 -26.34 -45.09 -24.53
C ALA A 41 -25.08 -44.51 -23.88
N GLU A 42 -24.84 -43.21 -24.07
CA GLU A 42 -23.85 -42.46 -23.30
C GLU A 42 -24.38 -42.22 -21.88
N VAL A 43 -23.66 -42.72 -20.88
CA VAL A 43 -24.07 -42.65 -19.47
C VAL A 43 -22.91 -42.11 -18.63
N ALA A 44 -23.17 -41.06 -17.87
CA ALA A 44 -22.27 -40.55 -16.85
C ALA A 44 -22.90 -40.70 -15.45
N LEU A 45 -22.10 -41.09 -14.46
CA LEU A 45 -22.49 -41.18 -13.07
C LEU A 45 -21.43 -40.52 -12.20
N ILE A 46 -21.83 -39.56 -11.38
CA ILE A 46 -20.97 -38.87 -10.41
C ILE A 46 -21.54 -39.08 -9.01
N VAL A 47 -20.73 -39.58 -8.08
CA VAL A 47 -21.11 -39.85 -6.69
C VAL A 47 -20.08 -39.29 -5.73
N PHE A 48 -20.47 -38.32 -4.91
CA PHE A 48 -19.66 -37.83 -3.80
C PHE A 48 -20.02 -38.57 -2.51
N SER A 49 -19.00 -39.09 -1.82
CA SER A 49 -19.18 -39.59 -0.45
C SER A 49 -19.36 -38.43 0.53
N THR A 50 -19.87 -38.72 1.73
CA THR A 50 -19.97 -37.71 2.81
C THR A 50 -18.61 -37.18 3.28
N LYS A 51 -17.50 -37.78 2.84
CA LYS A 51 -16.14 -37.31 3.11
C LYS A 51 -15.56 -36.48 1.94
N GLY A 52 -16.37 -36.17 0.93
CA GLY A 52 -15.94 -35.42 -0.26
C GLY A 52 -15.24 -36.26 -1.33
N LYS A 53 -14.96 -37.56 -1.08
CA LYS A 53 -14.35 -38.42 -2.11
C LYS A 53 -15.28 -38.60 -3.30
N LEU A 54 -14.77 -38.26 -4.50
CA LEU A 54 -15.41 -38.45 -5.79
C LEU A 54 -15.29 -39.91 -6.24
N PHE A 55 -16.39 -40.44 -6.77
CA PHE A 55 -16.44 -41.70 -7.49
C PHE A 55 -17.24 -41.47 -8.75
N GLU A 56 -16.68 -41.82 -9.89
CA GLU A 56 -17.26 -41.50 -11.17
C GLU A 56 -17.21 -42.68 -12.14
N TYR A 57 -18.07 -42.62 -13.15
CA TYR A 57 -18.12 -43.54 -14.27
C TYR A 57 -18.63 -42.80 -15.49
N SER A 58 -17.96 -43.02 -16.61
CA SER A 58 -18.41 -42.60 -17.93
C SER A 58 -18.33 -43.78 -18.88
N THR A 59 -19.10 -43.70 -19.96
CA THR A 59 -18.91 -44.54 -21.13
C THR A 59 -17.60 -44.18 -21.84
N GLU A 60 -17.24 -44.93 -22.88
CA GLU A 60 -15.93 -44.84 -23.55
C GLU A 60 -15.62 -43.43 -24.10
N SER A 61 -16.66 -42.65 -24.40
CA SER A 61 -16.61 -41.20 -24.52
C SER A 61 -16.30 -40.57 -23.15
N SER A 62 -15.07 -40.09 -22.96
CA SER A 62 -14.59 -39.48 -21.70
C SER A 62 -15.65 -38.61 -20.98
N MET A 63 -15.63 -38.63 -19.64
CA MET A 63 -16.53 -37.85 -18.75
C MET A 63 -16.72 -36.40 -19.22
N GLU A 64 -15.63 -35.75 -19.63
CA GLU A 64 -15.60 -34.39 -20.14
C GLU A 64 -16.56 -34.19 -21.33
N ARG A 65 -16.58 -35.11 -22.29
CA ARG A 65 -17.45 -35.01 -23.48
C ARG A 65 -18.92 -35.13 -23.14
N ILE A 66 -19.26 -36.04 -22.21
CA ILE A 66 -20.66 -36.21 -21.77
C ILE A 66 -21.12 -34.96 -21.00
N LEU A 67 -20.26 -34.41 -20.14
CA LEU A 67 -20.55 -33.17 -19.40
C LEU A 67 -20.69 -31.97 -20.33
N GLU A 68 -19.81 -31.83 -21.32
CA GLU A 68 -19.90 -30.79 -22.35
C GLU A 68 -21.21 -30.91 -23.15
N ARG A 69 -21.59 -32.14 -23.54
CA ARG A 69 -22.86 -32.41 -24.23
C ARG A 69 -24.05 -32.06 -23.35
N TYR A 70 -24.03 -32.46 -22.07
CA TYR A 70 -25.07 -32.13 -21.10
C TYR A 70 -25.21 -30.62 -20.91
N GLU A 71 -24.10 -29.88 -20.77
CA GLU A 71 -24.11 -28.43 -20.61
C GLU A 71 -24.75 -27.74 -21.83
N ARG A 72 -24.38 -28.16 -23.05
CA ARG A 72 -24.98 -27.68 -24.30
C ARG A 72 -26.49 -27.96 -24.36
N TYR A 73 -26.93 -29.17 -24.02
CA TYR A 73 -28.36 -29.53 -24.05
C TYR A 73 -29.16 -28.82 -22.96
N SER A 74 -28.67 -28.80 -21.72
CA SER A 74 -29.28 -28.08 -20.59
C SER A 74 -29.41 -26.58 -20.89
N TYR A 75 -28.48 -26.02 -21.67
CA TYR A 75 -28.55 -24.65 -22.14
C TYR A 75 -29.64 -24.46 -23.20
N THR A 76 -29.72 -25.32 -24.21
CA THR A 76 -30.79 -25.25 -25.24
C THR A 76 -32.19 -25.46 -24.66
N GLU A 77 -32.34 -26.37 -23.71
CA GLU A 77 -33.60 -26.62 -23.01
C GLU A 77 -34.00 -25.40 -22.16
N ARG A 78 -33.04 -24.80 -21.44
CA ARG A 78 -33.28 -23.53 -20.72
C ARG A 78 -33.59 -22.37 -21.66
N GLN A 79 -33.04 -22.34 -22.87
CA GLN A 79 -33.31 -21.31 -23.86
C GLN A 79 -34.73 -21.42 -24.45
N LEU A 80 -35.26 -22.63 -24.60
CA LEU A 80 -36.67 -22.87 -24.98
C LEU A 80 -37.64 -22.51 -23.84
N VAL A 81 -37.26 -22.76 -22.59
CA VAL A 81 -38.04 -22.37 -21.40
C VAL A 81 -37.97 -20.86 -21.10
N ALA A 82 -36.86 -20.20 -21.46
CA ALA A 82 -36.65 -18.76 -21.27
C ALA A 82 -37.50 -17.88 -22.21
N THR A 83 -38.14 -18.45 -23.22
CA THR A 83 -39.14 -17.73 -24.04
C THR A 83 -40.34 -17.24 -23.22
N ASP A 84 -40.53 -17.75 -22.00
CA ASP A 84 -41.64 -17.38 -21.10
C ASP A 84 -41.22 -16.62 -19.82
N SER A 85 -39.93 -16.31 -19.60
CA SER A 85 -39.55 -15.54 -18.41
C SER A 85 -38.25 -14.74 -18.57
N ASP A 86 -38.39 -13.42 -18.55
CA ASP A 86 -37.32 -12.42 -18.49
C ASP A 86 -36.41 -12.64 -17.26
N GLN A 87 -35.28 -13.32 -17.45
CA GLN A 87 -34.18 -13.31 -16.48
C GLN A 87 -32.79 -13.23 -17.15
N PRO A 88 -31.83 -12.48 -16.58
CA PRO A 88 -30.58 -12.07 -17.23
C PRO A 88 -29.48 -13.16 -17.26
N GLN A 89 -29.83 -14.44 -17.06
CA GLN A 89 -28.86 -15.52 -16.94
C GLN A 89 -28.33 -16.04 -18.28
N GLY A 90 -28.88 -15.56 -19.40
CA GLY A 90 -28.38 -15.84 -20.76
C GLY A 90 -27.13 -15.05 -21.16
N SER A 91 -26.76 -14.00 -20.41
CA SER A 91 -25.64 -13.09 -20.73
C SER A 91 -24.27 -13.76 -20.61
N TRP A 92 -24.05 -14.47 -19.51
CA TRP A 92 -22.71 -14.98 -19.16
C TRP A 92 -22.18 -16.06 -20.11
N SER A 93 -23.04 -16.86 -20.74
CA SER A 93 -22.61 -17.95 -21.63
C SER A 93 -22.04 -17.45 -22.96
N LEU A 94 -22.56 -16.34 -23.49
CA LEU A 94 -21.99 -15.68 -24.68
C LEU A 94 -20.86 -14.71 -24.32
N GLU A 95 -20.90 -14.14 -23.12
CA GLU A 95 -19.89 -13.19 -22.65
C GLU A 95 -18.59 -13.87 -22.25
N CYS A 96 -18.63 -15.05 -21.61
CA CYS A 96 -17.41 -15.74 -21.18
C CYS A 96 -16.47 -16.08 -22.35
N PRO A 97 -16.90 -16.70 -23.47
CA PRO A 97 -16.03 -16.93 -24.62
C PRO A 97 -15.53 -15.64 -25.28
N LYS A 98 -16.36 -14.58 -25.32
CA LYS A 98 -15.95 -13.26 -25.81
C LYS A 98 -14.89 -12.60 -24.92
N LEU A 99 -14.98 -12.80 -23.60
CA LEU A 99 -13.99 -12.34 -22.63
C LEU A 99 -12.69 -13.12 -22.75
N VAL A 100 -12.76 -14.45 -22.89
CA VAL A 100 -11.59 -15.32 -23.09
C VAL A 100 -10.81 -14.90 -24.34
N THR A 101 -11.49 -14.79 -25.49
CA THR A 101 -10.87 -14.33 -26.74
C THR A 101 -10.25 -12.94 -26.61
N ARG A 102 -10.91 -12.02 -25.88
CA ARG A 102 -10.35 -10.68 -25.61
C ARG A 102 -9.10 -10.74 -24.72
N ILE A 103 -9.09 -11.59 -23.70
CA ILE A 103 -7.91 -11.81 -22.84
C ILE A 103 -6.75 -12.35 -23.66
N GLU A 104 -6.99 -13.34 -24.52
CA GLU A 104 -5.95 -13.93 -25.38
C GLU A 104 -5.33 -12.89 -26.33
N VAL A 105 -6.16 -12.03 -26.93
CA VAL A 105 -5.67 -10.92 -27.77
C VAL A 105 -4.84 -9.93 -26.96
N LEU A 106 -5.28 -9.55 -25.76
CA LEU A 106 -4.54 -8.62 -24.90
C LEU A 106 -3.21 -9.22 -24.42
N GLN A 107 -3.19 -10.50 -24.04
CA GLN A 107 -1.97 -11.20 -23.64
C GLN A 107 -0.99 -11.31 -24.80
N ARG A 108 -1.47 -11.63 -26.01
CA ARG A 108 -0.64 -11.63 -27.22
C ARG A 108 -0.04 -10.26 -27.50
N ASN A 109 -0.83 -9.19 -27.40
CA ASN A 109 -0.34 -7.83 -27.59
C ASN A 109 0.70 -7.44 -26.53
N LEU A 110 0.51 -7.85 -25.27
CA LEU A 110 1.50 -7.62 -24.23
C LEU A 110 2.84 -8.27 -24.57
N ARG A 111 2.81 -9.53 -25.04
CA ARG A 111 4.01 -10.23 -25.51
C ARG A 111 4.70 -9.49 -26.65
N HIS A 112 3.93 -9.00 -27.63
CA HIS A 112 4.49 -8.17 -28.69
C HIS A 112 5.16 -6.89 -28.13
N TYR A 113 4.53 -6.19 -27.18
CA TYR A 113 5.12 -4.99 -26.56
C TYR A 113 6.38 -5.29 -25.74
N THR A 114 6.53 -6.49 -25.20
CA THR A 114 7.75 -6.94 -24.51
C THR A 114 8.80 -7.53 -25.44
N GLY A 115 8.52 -7.62 -26.74
CA GLY A 115 9.44 -8.15 -27.76
C GLY A 115 9.39 -9.67 -27.93
N GLU A 116 8.35 -10.33 -27.43
CA GLU A 116 8.10 -11.76 -27.56
C GLU A 116 7.09 -12.04 -28.69
N ASP A 117 7.10 -13.26 -29.24
CA ASP A 117 6.17 -13.73 -30.29
C ASP A 117 6.07 -12.80 -31.52
N LEU A 118 7.19 -12.25 -32.00
CA LEU A 118 7.19 -11.29 -33.12
C LEU A 118 7.21 -11.93 -34.52
N ASP A 119 7.63 -13.19 -34.63
CA ASP A 119 7.72 -13.94 -35.90
C ASP A 119 6.45 -13.92 -36.78
N PRO A 120 5.21 -14.00 -36.24
CA PRO A 120 4.00 -13.96 -37.06
C PRO A 120 3.63 -12.55 -37.56
N LEU A 121 4.28 -11.48 -37.10
CA LEU A 121 3.95 -10.11 -37.50
C LEU A 121 4.57 -9.77 -38.86
N SER A 122 3.81 -9.11 -39.71
CA SER A 122 4.34 -8.52 -40.94
C SER A 122 5.24 -7.32 -40.64
N LEU A 123 6.13 -6.97 -41.58
CA LEU A 123 7.00 -5.80 -41.46
C LEU A 123 6.23 -4.50 -41.15
N ARG A 124 5.06 -4.32 -41.77
CA ARG A 124 4.20 -3.15 -41.54
C ARG A 124 3.63 -3.12 -40.12
N GLU A 125 3.25 -4.27 -39.58
CA GLU A 125 2.75 -4.38 -38.21
C GLU A 125 3.87 -4.13 -37.20
N LEU A 126 5.08 -4.61 -37.48
CA LEU A 126 6.26 -4.37 -36.65
C LEU A 126 6.64 -2.89 -36.62
N GLN A 127 6.63 -2.20 -37.77
CA GLN A 127 6.86 -0.75 -37.84
C GLN A 127 5.80 0.04 -37.07
N ASN A 128 4.53 -0.36 -37.14
CA ASN A 128 3.47 0.26 -36.36
C ASN A 128 3.66 0.04 -34.85
N LEU A 129 4.07 -1.17 -34.45
CA LEU A 129 4.38 -1.50 -33.06
C LEU A 129 5.54 -0.66 -32.52
N GLU A 130 6.62 -0.54 -33.28
CA GLU A 130 7.78 0.31 -32.96
C GLU A 130 7.35 1.77 -32.78
N GLN A 131 6.60 2.33 -33.72
CA GLN A 131 6.12 3.72 -33.65
C GLN A 131 5.24 3.97 -32.42
N GLN A 132 4.38 3.01 -32.06
CA GLN A 132 3.53 3.10 -30.87
C GLN A 132 4.37 3.09 -29.59
N LEU A 133 5.33 2.18 -29.47
CA LEU A 133 6.24 2.10 -28.33
C LEU A 133 7.09 3.37 -28.18
N ASP A 134 7.64 3.87 -29.28
CA ASP A 134 8.43 5.10 -29.30
C ASP A 134 7.61 6.32 -28.84
N THR A 135 6.38 6.42 -29.32
CA THR A 135 5.47 7.51 -28.94
C THR A 135 5.09 7.42 -27.47
N ALA A 136 4.78 6.21 -26.98
CA ALA A 136 4.47 5.99 -25.58
C ALA A 136 5.68 6.29 -24.68
N LEU A 137 6.88 5.84 -25.06
CA LEU A 137 8.12 6.08 -24.33
C LEU A 137 8.45 7.58 -24.25
N LYS A 138 8.31 8.31 -25.36
CA LYS A 138 8.47 9.78 -25.38
C LYS A 138 7.51 10.44 -24.38
N ARG A 139 6.22 10.08 -24.40
CA ARG A 139 5.21 10.60 -23.46
C ARG A 139 5.56 10.31 -22.00
N ILE A 140 5.98 9.07 -21.69
CA ILE A 140 6.38 8.66 -20.34
C ILE A 140 7.59 9.47 -19.87
N ARG A 141 8.62 9.62 -20.72
CA ARG A 141 9.82 10.41 -20.39
C ARG A 141 9.48 11.87 -20.15
N THR A 142 8.69 12.50 -21.03
CA THR A 142 8.25 13.88 -20.84
C THR A 142 7.49 14.05 -19.54
N ARG A 143 6.54 13.16 -19.23
CA ARG A 143 5.77 13.22 -17.98
C ARG A 143 6.65 13.03 -16.75
N LYS A 144 7.59 12.08 -16.80
CA LYS A 144 8.56 11.85 -15.71
C LYS A 144 9.42 13.09 -15.47
N ASN A 145 9.91 13.72 -16.53
CA ASN A 145 10.69 14.96 -16.44
C ASN A 145 9.85 16.10 -15.85
N GLN A 146 8.60 16.28 -16.30
CA GLN A 146 7.69 17.28 -15.72
C GLN A 146 7.50 17.07 -14.21
N LEU A 147 7.16 15.84 -13.80
CA LEU A 147 6.96 15.50 -12.40
C LEU A 147 8.22 15.65 -11.54
N MET A 148 9.41 15.55 -12.14
CA MET A 148 10.68 15.77 -11.45
C MET A 148 10.98 17.27 -11.30
N HIS A 149 10.76 18.06 -12.35
CA HIS A 149 11.12 19.49 -12.35
C HIS A 149 10.12 20.38 -11.62
N GLU A 150 8.84 20.02 -11.61
CA GLU A 150 7.79 20.84 -11.03
C GLU A 150 7.95 21.05 -9.51
N PRO A 151 8.20 20.02 -8.69
CA PRO A 151 8.47 20.21 -7.26
C PRO A 151 9.75 21.00 -7.00
N ILE A 152 10.79 20.82 -7.83
CA ILE A 152 12.06 21.55 -7.70
C ILE A 152 11.82 23.05 -7.90
N SER A 153 11.09 23.42 -8.95
CA SER A 153 10.72 24.81 -9.23
C SER A 153 9.89 25.41 -8.08
N GLU A 154 8.91 24.67 -7.56
CA GLU A 154 8.09 25.13 -6.44
C GLU A 154 8.90 25.33 -5.15
N LEU A 155 9.83 24.44 -4.85
CA LEU A 155 10.73 24.60 -3.70
C LEU A 155 11.68 25.79 -3.86
N GLN A 156 12.26 26.00 -5.04
CA GLN A 156 13.12 27.15 -5.32
C GLN A 156 12.38 28.48 -5.20
N LYS A 157 11.10 28.55 -5.60
CA LYS A 157 10.27 29.74 -5.37
C LYS A 157 10.04 30.01 -3.88
N LYS A 158 9.75 28.96 -3.11
CA LYS A 158 9.57 29.07 -1.65
C LYS A 158 10.84 29.50 -0.94
N GLU A 159 11.98 28.95 -1.33
CA GLU A 159 13.29 29.34 -0.81
C GLU A 159 13.53 30.84 -1.01
N LYS A 160 13.29 31.36 -2.23
CA LYS A 160 13.43 32.79 -2.51
C LYS A 160 12.49 33.67 -1.68
N ALA A 161 11.21 33.29 -1.58
CA ALA A 161 10.23 34.02 -0.78
C ALA A 161 10.63 34.08 0.71
N LEU A 162 11.04 32.96 1.29
CA LEU A 162 11.51 32.90 2.67
C LEU A 162 12.80 33.71 2.88
N GLN A 163 13.70 33.70 1.89
CA GLN A 163 14.92 34.51 1.94
C GLN A 163 14.61 36.01 1.95
N GLU A 164 13.63 36.45 1.16
CA GLU A 164 13.16 37.84 1.14
C GLU A 164 12.52 38.25 2.47
N GLU A 165 11.66 37.41 3.05
CA GLU A 165 11.05 37.63 4.38
C GLU A 165 12.14 37.72 5.47
N ASN A 166 13.10 36.79 5.48
CA ASN A 166 14.21 36.82 6.42
C ASN A 166 15.05 38.09 6.29
N ASN A 167 15.32 38.56 5.07
CA ASN A 167 16.04 39.81 4.83
C ASN A 167 15.26 41.02 5.38
N LEU A 168 13.93 41.03 5.25
CA LEU A 168 13.08 42.09 5.79
C LEU A 168 13.09 42.08 7.33
N LEU A 169 12.94 40.90 7.93
CA LEU A 169 12.99 40.73 9.39
C LEU A 169 14.35 41.15 9.95
N ALA A 170 15.46 40.76 9.30
CA ALA A 170 16.80 41.17 9.70
C ALA A 170 16.98 42.71 9.67
N LYS A 171 16.37 43.40 8.69
CA LYS A 171 16.37 44.87 8.66
C LYS A 171 15.58 45.46 9.83
N ARG A 172 14.40 44.92 10.14
CA ARG A 172 13.58 45.37 11.28
C ARG A 172 14.27 45.14 12.62
N ILE A 173 14.95 44.01 12.80
CA ILE A 173 15.73 43.74 14.02
C ILE A 173 16.82 44.80 14.19
N LYS A 174 17.59 45.10 13.13
CA LYS A 174 18.62 46.14 13.17
C LYS A 174 18.06 47.53 13.48
N GLU A 175 16.87 47.86 12.98
CA GLU A 175 16.20 49.12 13.27
C GLU A 175 15.74 49.19 14.73
N ASN A 176 15.12 48.13 15.24
CA ASN A 176 14.72 48.03 16.64
C ASN A 176 15.93 48.08 17.59
N GLU A 177 17.03 47.38 17.28
CA GLU A 177 18.28 47.44 18.05
C GLU A 177 18.81 48.87 18.13
N LYS A 178 18.81 49.61 17.01
CA LYS A 178 19.19 51.03 17.00
C LYS A 178 18.27 51.88 17.86
N MET A 179 16.94 51.69 17.76
CA MET A 179 15.97 52.40 18.59
C MET A 179 16.21 52.13 20.08
N THR A 180 16.40 50.86 20.47
CA THR A 180 16.68 50.48 21.86
C THR A 180 18.01 51.06 22.36
N LEU A 181 19.05 51.12 21.53
CA LEU A 181 20.32 51.73 21.89
C LEU A 181 20.16 53.24 22.09
N THR A 182 19.41 53.92 21.21
CA THR A 182 19.12 55.35 21.37
C THR A 182 18.32 55.64 22.64
N GLU A 183 17.32 54.81 22.94
CA GLU A 183 16.50 54.93 24.15
C GLU A 183 17.33 54.66 25.41
N GLN A 184 18.23 53.67 25.39
CA GLN A 184 19.16 53.38 26.49
C GLN A 184 20.18 54.50 26.71
N THR A 185 20.71 55.10 25.63
CA THR A 185 21.59 56.29 25.75
C THR A 185 20.84 57.52 26.28
N HIS A 186 19.56 57.68 25.91
CA HIS A 186 18.74 58.76 26.43
C HIS A 186 18.47 58.59 27.94
N TRP A 187 18.13 57.37 28.38
CA TRP A 187 17.99 57.04 29.80
C TRP A 187 19.29 57.28 30.59
N GLN A 188 20.46 56.93 30.05
CA GLN A 188 21.75 57.20 30.71
C GLN A 188 22.04 58.71 30.83
N GLN A 189 21.78 59.51 29.81
CA GLN A 189 21.95 60.97 29.89
C GLN A 189 20.99 61.61 30.89
N GLN A 190 19.77 61.10 31.02
CA GLN A 190 18.78 61.59 31.99
C GLN A 190 19.19 61.29 33.44
N ILE A 191 19.80 60.12 33.70
CA ILE A 191 20.38 59.79 35.02
C ILE A 191 21.59 60.67 35.33
N GLN A 192 22.41 61.01 34.33
CA GLN A 192 23.59 61.86 34.52
C GLN A 192 23.24 63.35 34.68
N GLY A 193 22.14 63.80 34.08
CA GLY A 193 21.60 65.17 34.21
C GLY A 193 20.98 65.49 35.57
N GLN A 194 20.57 64.48 36.36
CA GLN A 194 20.11 64.69 37.75
C GLN A 194 21.23 64.66 38.81
N ASN A 195 22.47 64.33 38.44
CA ASN A 195 23.61 64.33 39.38
C ASN A 195 24.50 65.59 39.33
N SER A 196 24.01 66.68 38.74
CA SER A 196 24.71 67.97 38.70
C SER A 196 23.98 69.06 39.49
N SER A 197 23.62 68.76 40.74
CA SER A 197 23.28 69.78 41.74
C SER A 197 24.16 69.58 42.96
N THR A 198 25.20 70.41 43.01
CA THR A 198 26.02 70.80 44.16
C THR A 198 25.57 70.23 45.50
N PHE A 199 26.34 69.29 46.03
CA PHE A 199 26.47 69.14 47.48
C PHE A 199 27.96 69.08 47.82
N MET A 200 28.45 70.17 48.41
CA MET A 200 29.80 70.26 48.95
C MET A 200 29.97 69.27 50.10
N PRO A 201 31.16 68.67 50.30
CA PRO A 201 31.42 67.98 51.55
C PRO A 201 31.71 69.02 52.65
N PRO A 202 31.10 68.90 53.85
CA PRO A 202 31.49 69.68 55.02
C PRO A 202 32.79 69.13 55.68
N PRO A 203 33.46 69.91 56.56
CA PRO A 203 34.82 69.66 57.05
C PRO A 203 34.89 68.54 58.12
N PRO A 204 36.10 68.04 58.48
CA PRO A 204 36.24 66.84 59.31
C PRO A 204 36.16 67.14 60.82
N PRO A 205 35.61 66.20 61.63
CA PRO A 205 36.02 66.06 63.04
C PRO A 205 36.20 64.57 63.47
N PRO A 206 36.45 64.24 64.76
CA PRO A 206 37.68 63.78 65.43
C PRO A 206 37.86 62.23 65.54
N PRO A 207 38.95 61.68 66.15
CA PRO A 207 39.28 60.24 66.18
C PRO A 207 38.45 59.41 67.21
N PRO A 208 38.56 58.06 67.24
CA PRO A 208 37.44 57.11 67.38
C PRO A 208 37.24 56.56 68.81
N PRO A 209 36.18 55.75 69.01
CA PRO A 209 36.27 54.55 69.85
C PRO A 209 36.04 53.25 69.03
N GLN A 210 36.76 52.21 69.44
CA GLN A 210 36.85 50.86 68.88
C GLN A 210 35.66 49.94 69.28
N PRO A 211 35.72 48.60 69.13
CA PRO A 211 35.66 47.77 67.91
C PRO A 211 34.51 46.72 68.00
N LEU A 212 34.47 45.76 67.03
CA LEU A 212 33.81 44.41 67.02
C LEU A 212 32.59 44.25 66.08
N PRO A 213 32.31 43.04 65.53
CA PRO A 213 33.18 42.27 64.61
C PRO A 213 32.40 41.60 63.43
N LEU A 214 32.98 41.66 62.20
CA LEU A 214 32.97 40.62 61.12
C LEU A 214 31.60 40.01 60.64
N PRO A 215 31.53 39.15 59.60
CA PRO A 215 32.52 38.69 58.61
C PRO A 215 32.10 39.00 57.15
N SER A 216 33.00 39.45 56.28
CA SER A 216 33.72 38.64 55.27
C SER A 216 32.89 37.60 54.51
N LEU A 217 32.87 37.71 53.17
CA LEU A 217 33.20 36.60 52.28
C LEU A 217 33.61 37.14 50.90
N THR A 218 34.92 37.32 50.77
CA THR A 218 35.66 37.29 49.51
C THR A 218 35.61 35.87 48.95
N ILE A 219 35.57 35.74 47.62
CA ILE A 219 36.09 34.65 46.76
C ILE A 219 35.44 34.94 45.39
N GLY A 220 36.08 35.44 44.34
CA GLY A 220 37.47 35.31 43.93
C GLY A 220 37.63 34.04 43.08
N GLY A 221 37.79 34.15 41.76
CA GLY A 221 38.19 32.99 40.95
C GLY A 221 37.92 33.11 39.46
N ASN A 222 38.98 33.36 38.70
CA ASN A 222 39.06 33.42 37.25
C ASN A 222 38.81 32.07 36.56
N PHE A 223 38.49 32.17 35.26
CA PHE A 223 38.86 31.26 34.16
C PHE A 223 40.07 30.36 34.48
N GLN A 224 40.14 29.08 34.11
CA GLN A 224 40.11 28.56 32.74
C GLN A 224 40.17 27.01 32.79
N ALA A 225 39.78 26.38 31.68
CA ALA A 225 40.23 25.07 31.19
C ALA A 225 39.58 23.77 31.73
N GLY A 226 38.98 23.04 30.78
CA GLY A 226 39.39 21.66 30.50
C GLY A 226 38.53 20.53 31.06
N GLY A 227 37.90 19.78 30.14
CA GLY A 227 37.73 18.33 30.28
C GLY A 227 36.38 17.80 30.75
N ALA A 228 35.65 17.20 29.81
CA ALA A 228 34.88 15.94 29.84
C ALA A 228 34.82 15.19 31.20
N ILE A 229 33.79 14.47 31.65
CA ILE A 229 32.72 13.59 31.11
C ILE A 229 31.74 13.46 32.34
N THR A 230 30.40 13.36 32.29
CA THR A 230 29.52 12.18 32.08
C THR A 230 28.12 12.52 32.64
N GLU A 231 27.08 11.93 32.03
CA GLU A 231 25.73 11.58 32.56
C GLU A 231 24.74 12.71 32.92
N GLU A 232 23.71 12.90 32.09
CA GLU A 232 22.34 12.33 32.17
C GLU A 232 21.37 13.26 32.92
N ALA A 233 20.52 13.97 32.17
CA ALA A 233 19.16 14.32 32.57
C ALA A 233 18.34 14.85 31.37
N VAL A 234 17.58 13.93 30.76
CA VAL A 234 16.16 14.07 30.39
C VAL A 234 15.67 15.42 29.84
N ALA A 235 15.46 15.51 28.53
CA ALA A 235 14.36 16.25 27.90
C ALA A 235 14.12 15.73 26.48
N GLN A 236 13.24 14.73 26.34
CA GLN A 236 12.93 14.06 25.08
C GLN A 236 11.89 14.87 24.30
N THR A 237 12.37 15.79 23.46
CA THR A 237 11.54 16.49 22.48
C THR A 237 11.22 15.58 21.29
N ARG A 238 9.94 15.51 20.93
CA ARG A 238 9.36 14.83 19.75
C ARG A 238 10.26 14.91 18.51
N ARG A 239 10.81 13.76 18.08
CA ARG A 239 11.26 13.56 16.70
C ARG A 239 10.03 13.30 15.82
N ILE A 240 9.76 14.22 14.91
CA ILE A 240 8.88 13.97 13.77
C ILE A 240 9.72 13.21 12.74
N ASN A 241 9.47 11.90 12.62
CA ASN A 241 10.08 11.06 11.61
C ASN A 241 9.47 11.39 10.24
N ASN A 242 10.14 12.23 9.45
CA ASN A 242 9.86 12.33 8.01
C ASN A 242 10.81 11.40 7.24
N THR A 243 10.46 10.12 7.21
CA THR A 243 10.95 9.17 6.21
C THR A 243 9.74 8.66 5.44
N LEU A 244 9.34 9.43 4.43
CA LEU A 244 8.39 8.99 3.40
C LEU A 244 9.20 8.44 2.23
N LEU A 245 9.61 7.18 2.32
CA LEU A 245 9.95 6.38 1.14
C LEU A 245 8.99 5.21 1.08
N LEU A 246 8.29 5.09 -0.04
CA LEU A 246 7.24 4.10 -0.25
C LEU A 246 7.86 2.69 -0.48
N PRO A 247 7.19 1.61 -0.06
CA PRO A 247 7.73 0.23 -0.08
C PRO A 247 8.22 -0.30 -1.43
N TRP A 248 7.84 0.29 -2.57
CA TRP A 248 8.31 -0.10 -3.90
C TRP A 248 9.71 0.44 -4.23
N MET A 249 10.24 1.37 -3.45
CA MET A 249 11.55 2.00 -3.66
C MET A 249 12.73 1.23 -3.05
N LEU A 250 12.47 0.10 -2.38
CA LEU A 250 13.49 -0.72 -1.70
C LEU A 250 13.76 -2.06 -2.41
N ARG A 251 13.51 -2.16 -3.72
CA ARG A 251 14.02 -3.27 -4.51
C ARG A 251 15.13 -2.75 -5.42
N HIS A 252 16.36 -3.04 -5.01
CA HIS A 252 17.53 -3.43 -5.82
C HIS A 252 18.82 -3.09 -5.07
N VAL A 253 19.09 -3.76 -3.95
CA VAL A 253 20.45 -3.98 -3.43
C VAL A 253 20.44 -5.32 -2.68
N ASN A 254 20.67 -6.40 -3.42
CA ASN A 254 21.32 -7.65 -3.01
C ASN A 254 21.05 -8.70 -4.10
N GLU A 255 21.88 -8.65 -5.15
CA GLU A 255 22.50 -9.85 -5.72
C GLU A 255 24.01 -9.72 -5.49
#